data_AF-A0A453FTE5-F1
#
_entry.id   AF-A0A453FTE5-F1
#
_cell.length_a   1.000
_cell.length_b   1.000
_cell.length_c   1.000
_cell.angle_alpha   90.00
_cell.angle_beta   90.00
_cell.angle_gamma   90.00
#
_symmetry.space_group_name_H-M   'P 1'
#
loop_
_entity.id
_entity.type
_entity.pdbx_description
1 polymer ?
#
loop_
_entity_poly.entity_id
_entity_poly.type
_entity_poly.pdbx_seq_one_letter_code
_entity_poly.pdbx_strand_id
1 'polypeptide(L)' 'MRFDTLEGAKEHYNAYALQLGFSIKMNTTRRTGNTSMLVKQQFVCNKFRKPTEDDGGAEMPPVLDKIVDQA' A
#
# COMPACT_ATOMS: atom_id res chain seq x y z
N MET A 1 -0.61 5.54 15.13
CA MET A 1 -1.64 5.72 14.09
C MET A 1 -2.38 4.40 13.92
N ARG A 2 -3.69 4.43 13.69
CA ARG A 2 -4.52 3.25 13.43
C ARG A 2 -5.25 3.47 12.11
N PHE A 3 -5.39 2.43 11.31
CA PHE A 3 -6.07 2.47 10.02
C PHE A 3 -7.05 1.31 9.95
N ASP A 4 -8.27 1.59 9.49
CA ASP A 4 -9.30 0.58 9.28
C ASP A 4 -9.12 -0.15 7.94
N THR A 5 -8.38 0.47 7.00
CA THR A 5 -8.12 -0.09 5.66
C THR A 5 -6.64 -0.04 5.30
N LEU A 6 -6.22 -0.99 4.46
CA LEU A 6 -4.88 -1.00 3.88
C LEU A 6 -4.63 0.20 2.97
N GLU A 7 -5.67 0.65 2.28
CA GLU A 7 -5.60 1.82 1.40
C GLU A 7 -5.33 3.10 2.20
N GLY A 8 -6.02 3.30 3.33
CA GLY A 8 -5.76 4.43 4.21
C GLY A 8 -4.35 4.41 4.80
N ALA A 9 -3.85 3.23 5.16
CA ALA A 9 -2.45 3.06 5.58
C ALA A 9 -1.47 3.40 4.45
N LYS A 10 -1.71 2.90 3.22
CA LYS A 10 -0.88 3.16 2.04
C LYS A 10 -0.84 4.65 1.73
N GLU A 11 -1.98 5.31 1.64
CA GLU A 11 -2.08 6.73 1.27
C GLU A 11 -1.33 7.60 2.27
N HIS A 12 -1.49 7.34 3.57
CA HIS A 12 -0.81 8.09 4.61
C HIS A 12 0.73 7.98 4.53
N TYR A 13 1.24 6.75 4.42
CA TYR A 13 2.69 6.54 4.32
C TYR A 13 3.26 7.01 2.98
N ASN A 14 2.47 6.95 1.90
CA ASN A 14 2.88 7.48 0.61
C ASN A 14 2.96 9.00 0.62
N ALA A 15 1.98 9.70 1.22
CA ALA A 15 2.02 11.15 1.38
C ALA A 15 3.28 11.61 2.14
N TYR A 16 3.63 10.91 3.23
CA TYR A 16 4.88 11.16 3.96
C TYR A 16 6.13 10.89 3.11
N ALA A 17 6.15 9.77 2.37
CA ALA A 17 7.27 9.44 1.50
C ALA A 17 7.46 10.49 0.39
N LEU A 18 6.36 10.98 -0.20
CA LEU A 18 6.39 11.98 -1.27
C LEU A 18 7.00 13.29 -0.78
N GLN A 19 6.71 13.72 0.45
CA GLN A 19 7.37 14.88 1.07
C GLN A 19 8.89 14.71 1.19
N LEU A 20 9.37 13.48 1.30
CA LEU A 20 10.79 13.13 1.34
C LEU A 20 11.39 12.82 -0.05
N GLY A 21 10.60 12.91 -1.12
CA GLY A 21 11.04 12.73 -2.50
C GLY A 21 11.11 11.28 -2.98
N PHE A 22 10.36 10.36 -2.37
CA PHE A 22 10.21 8.98 -2.87
C PHE A 22 8.76 8.49 -2.72
N SER A 23 8.38 7.42 -3.40
CA SER A 23 7.09 6.75 -3.17
C SER A 23 7.27 5.42 -2.45
N ILE A 24 6.17 4.83 -1.99
CA ILE A 24 6.19 3.48 -1.40
C ILE A 24 5.49 2.48 -2.32
N LYS A 25 5.95 1.22 -2.28
CA LYS A 25 5.29 0.09 -2.93
C LYS A 25 4.96 -1.01 -1.93
N MET A 26 3.93 -1.81 -2.24
CA MET A 26 3.66 -3.04 -1.51
C MET A 26 4.75 -4.09 -1.82
N ASN A 27 5.24 -4.78 -0.79
CA ASN A 27 6.28 -5.81 -0.95
C ASN A 27 5.76 -7.20 -0.65
N THR A 28 5.48 -7.47 0.63
CA THR A 28 5.02 -8.78 1.08
C THR A 28 3.74 -8.66 1.87
N THR A 29 2.87 -9.64 1.70
CA THR A 29 1.61 -9.77 2.42
C THR A 29 1.63 -11.10 3.16
N ARG A 30 1.27 -11.10 4.44
CA ARG A 30 1.05 -12.34 5.19
C ARG A 30 -0.42 -12.48 5.51
N ARG A 31 -0.96 -13.66 5.19
CA ARG A 31 -2.33 -14.07 5.48
C ARG A 31 -2.32 -15.26 6.44
N THR A 32 -3.37 -15.40 7.24
CA THR A 32 -3.56 -16.57 8.11
C THR A 32 -3.79 -17.82 7.26
N GLY A 33 -3.21 -18.96 7.63
CA GLY A 33 -3.26 -20.18 6.81
C GLY A 33 -4.66 -20.75 6.58
N ASN A 34 -5.57 -20.61 7.54
CA ASN A 34 -6.91 -21.23 7.47
C ASN A 34 -7.99 -20.29 6.89
N THR A 35 -7.92 -19.00 7.20
CA THR A 35 -8.99 -18.02 6.87
C THR A 35 -8.52 -17.01 5.81
N SER A 36 -7.27 -17.09 5.35
CA SER A 36 -6.67 -16.14 4.41
C SER A 36 -6.78 -14.66 4.82
N MET A 37 -7.07 -14.39 6.10
CA MET A 37 -7.18 -13.03 6.62
C MET A 37 -5.82 -12.35 6.62
N LEU A 38 -5.79 -11.09 6.22
CA LEU A 38 -4.55 -10.33 6.12
C LEU A 38 -4.06 -9.92 7.51
N VAL A 39 -2.96 -10.53 7.94
CA VAL A 39 -2.35 -10.28 9.26
C VAL A 39 -1.28 -9.20 9.17
N LYS A 40 -0.62 -9.09 8.01
CA LYS A 40 0.47 -8.12 7.82
C LYS A 40 0.56 -7.70 6.36
N GLN A 41 0.73 -6.40 6.15
CA GLN A 41 1.17 -5.81 4.89
C GLN A 41 2.51 -5.11 5.09
N GLN A 42 3.49 -5.39 4.23
CA GLN A 42 4.75 -4.66 4.19
C GLN A 42 4.75 -3.66 3.03
N PHE A 43 5.14 -2.43 3.34
CA PHE A 43 5.46 -1.37 2.38
C PHE A 43 6.96 -1.10 2.39
N VAL A 44 7.53 -0.82 1.23
CA VAL A 44 8.96 -0.50 1.06
C VAL A 44 9.13 0.72 0.17
N CYS A 45 10.27 1.41 0.29
CA CYS A 45 10.57 2.53 -0.60
C CYS A 45 10.67 2.08 -2.07
N ASN A 46 10.16 2.91 -2.96
CA ASN A 46 10.29 2.76 -4.40
C ASN A 46 11.24 3.86 -4.91
N LYS A 47 12.54 3.68 -4.67
CA LYS A 47 13.58 4.69 -4.96
C LYS A 47 13.83 4.93 -6.47
N PHE A 48 13.15 4.19 -7.35
CA PHE A 48 13.39 4.22 -8.79
C PHE A 48 12.63 5.31 -9.57
N ARG A 49 11.74 6.07 -8.93
CA ARG A 49 11.12 7.24 -9.56
C ARG A 49 11.39 8.47 -8.73
N LYS A 50 12.17 9.42 -9.28
CA LYS A 50 12.02 10.81 -8.88
C LYS A 50 10.59 11.20 -9.28
N PRO A 51 9.78 11.78 -8.39
CA PRO A 51 8.46 12.25 -8.77
C PRO A 51 8.64 13.36 -9.81
N THR A 52 8.23 13.10 -11.06
CA THR A 52 8.04 14.16 -12.05
C THR A 52 6.65 14.74 -11.80
N GLU A 53 6.51 16.07 -11.88
CA GLU A 53 5.30 16.84 -11.53
C GLU A 53 4.03 16.45 -12.33
N ASP A 54 4.18 15.57 -13.34
CA ASP A 54 3.13 15.05 -14.22
C ASP A 54 2.67 13.61 -13.90
N ASP A 55 3.46 12.85 -13.13
CA ASP A 55 3.12 11.45 -12.82
C ASP A 55 2.21 11.44 -11.58
N GLY A 56 0.93 11.70 -11.82
CA GLY A 56 -0.14 11.67 -10.82
C GLY A 56 -0.37 10.28 -10.22
N GLY A 57 0.67 9.66 -9.65
CA GLY A 57 0.61 8.51 -8.74
C GLY A 57 -0.20 7.31 -9.24
N ALA A 58 -0.52 7.25 -10.53
CA ALA A 58 -1.41 6.27 -11.12
C ALA A 58 -0.60 5.03 -11.51
N GLU A 59 0.18 4.49 -10.55
CA GLU A 59 0.43 3.07 -10.58
C GLU A 59 -0.91 2.39 -10.29
N MET A 60 -1.47 1.73 -11.32
CA MET A 60 -2.67 0.92 -11.22
C MET A 60 -2.59 0.14 -9.90
N PRO A 61 -3.50 0.38 -8.93
CA PRO A 61 -3.43 -0.31 -7.66
C PRO A 61 -3.35 -1.80 -7.98
N PRO A 62 -2.39 -2.55 -7.41
CA PRO A 62 -2.39 -3.99 -7.57
C PRO A 62 -3.78 -4.45 -7.19
N VAL A 63 -4.42 -5.23 -8.08
CA VAL A 63 -5.81 -5.68 -7.94
C VAL A 63 -6.05 -6.01 -6.48
N LEU A 64 -6.78 -5.14 -5.79
CA LEU A 64 -7.09 -5.32 -4.39
C LEU A 64 -8.01 -6.53 -4.38
N ASP A 65 -7.48 -7.70 -4.01
CA ASP A 65 -8.32 -8.87 -3.76
C ASP A 65 -9.41 -8.39 -2.81
N LYS A 66 -10.66 -8.44 -3.26
CA LYS A 66 -11.80 -8.05 -2.44
C LYS A 66 -11.69 -8.85 -1.15
N ILE A 67 -11.47 -8.16 -0.03
CA ILE A 67 -11.59 -8.77 1.29
C ILE A 67 -13.08 -9.06 1.42
N VAL A 68 -13.48 -10.27 1.02
CA VAL A 68 -14.86 -10.72 1.22
C VAL A 68 -15.03 -10.88 2.72
N ASP A 69 -15.73 -9.92 3.31
CA ASP A 69 -16.31 -10.05 4.63
C ASP A 69 -17.39 -11.14 4.50
N GLN A 70 -17.05 -12.35 4.92
CA GLN A 70 -18.00 -13.47 4.95
C GLN A 70 -18.64 -13.49 6.34
N ALA A 71 -19.91 -13.11 6.37
CA ALA A 71 -20.82 -13.15 7.52
C ALA A 71 -20.99 -14.54 8.12
#